data_AF-W0GWR8-F1
#
_entry.id   AF-W0GWR8-F1
#
_cell.length_a   1.000
_cell.length_b   1.000
_cell.length_c   1.000
_cell.angle_alpha   90.00
_cell.angle_beta   90.00
_cell.angle_gamma   90.00
#
_symmetry.space_group_name_H-M   'P 1'
#
loop_
_entity.id
_entity.type
_entity.pdbx_description
1 polymer ?
#
loop_
_entity_poly.entity_id
_entity_poly.type
_entity_poly.pdbx_seq_one_letter_code
_entity_poly.pdbx_strand_id
1 'polypeptide(L)'
;MEDSMQSQKNSPACFLRWSVSKVTDKLYAVAATVDGKEYDFVGNYRSVREAQQAGRRYAKDLVHNSMASGRLSLKQQPLAA
;
A
#
# COMPACT_ATOMS: atom_id res chain seq x y z
N MET A 1 -22.97 36.48 10.72
CA MET A 1 -21.84 35.60 11.07
C MET A 1 -22.48 34.34 11.59
N GLU A 2 -22.35 33.21 10.90
CA GLU A 2 -22.51 31.86 11.46
C GLU A 2 -22.33 30.91 10.27
N ASP A 3 -21.06 30.76 9.90
CA ASP A 3 -20.59 29.84 8.88
C ASP A 3 -20.89 28.42 9.37
N SER A 4 -21.76 27.73 8.64
CA SER A 4 -22.08 26.33 8.91
C SER A 4 -20.81 25.51 8.67
N MET A 5 -20.06 25.26 9.74
CA MET A 5 -18.98 24.26 9.75
C MET A 5 -19.62 22.91 9.44
N GLN A 6 -19.68 22.59 8.15
CA GLN A 6 -19.74 21.23 7.67
C GLN A 6 -18.58 20.54 8.36
N SER A 7 -18.88 19.77 9.41
CA SER A 7 -17.98 18.78 9.94
C SER A 7 -17.70 17.83 8.79
N GLN A 8 -16.71 18.17 7.97
CA GLN A 8 -16.07 17.26 7.05
C GLN A 8 -15.62 16.13 7.97
N LYS A 9 -16.44 15.08 8.02
CA LYS A 9 -16.02 13.80 8.58
C LYS A 9 -14.81 13.45 7.74
N ASN A 10 -13.64 13.79 8.26
CA ASN A 10 -12.37 13.24 7.83
C ASN A 10 -12.48 11.76 8.15
N SER A 11 -13.24 11.03 7.33
CA SER A 11 -13.07 9.60 7.20
C SER A 11 -11.57 9.44 6.99
N PRO A 12 -10.86 8.69 7.85
CA PRO A 12 -9.45 8.43 7.60
C PRO A 12 -9.41 7.82 6.21
N ALA A 13 -8.96 8.60 5.24
CA ALA A 13 -8.74 8.11 3.91
C ALA A 13 -7.51 7.25 4.08
N CYS A 14 -7.72 5.97 4.39
CA CYS A 14 -6.64 5.00 4.48
C CYS A 14 -6.02 4.90 3.09
N PHE A 15 -4.98 5.68 2.83
CA PHE A 15 -4.36 5.74 1.51
C PHE A 15 -3.38 4.58 1.42
N LEU A 16 -3.89 3.45 0.92
CA LEU A 16 -3.01 2.36 0.50
C LEU A 16 -2.25 2.81 -0.74
N ARG A 17 -0.93 2.92 -0.61
CA ARG A 17 -0.03 3.35 -1.68
C ARG A 17 1.05 2.30 -1.88
N TRP A 18 1.53 2.12 -3.10
CA TRP A 18 2.71 1.30 -3.36
C TRP A 18 3.75 2.09 -4.14
N SER A 19 5.01 1.70 -3.99
CA SER A 19 6.15 2.28 -4.70
C SER A 19 6.97 1.19 -5.37
N VAL A 20 7.51 1.52 -6.54
CA VAL A 20 8.47 0.67 -7.27
C VAL A 20 9.82 1.37 -7.27
N SER A 21 10.84 0.69 -6.74
CA SER A 21 12.21 1.20 -6.67
C SER A 21 13.15 0.31 -7.48
N LYS A 22 14.00 0.90 -8.33
CA LYS A 22 15.08 0.15 -8.99
C LYS A 22 16.16 -0.19 -7.96
N VAL A 23 16.46 -1.48 -7.78
CA VAL A 23 17.47 -1.96 -6.82
C VAL A 23 18.81 -2.18 -7.53
N THR A 24 18.76 -2.86 -8.68
CA THR A 24 19.91 -3.07 -9.56
C THR A 24 19.42 -3.22 -11.00
N ASP A 25 20.32 -3.53 -11.92
CA ASP A 25 19.97 -3.73 -13.31
C ASP A 25 19.01 -4.90 -13.48
N LYS A 26 17.86 -4.61 -14.11
CA LYS A 26 16.73 -5.55 -14.25
C LYS A 26 16.20 -6.08 -12.91
N LEU A 27 16.30 -5.32 -11.82
CA LEU A 27 15.69 -5.67 -10.53
C LEU A 27 14.93 -4.48 -9.94
N TYR A 28 13.65 -4.69 -9.65
CA TYR A 28 12.73 -3.68 -9.13
C TYR A 28 12.04 -4.22 -7.88
N ALA A 29 12.20 -3.51 -6.76
CA ALA A 29 11.52 -3.80 -5.52
C ALA A 29 10.16 -3.09 -5.47
N VAL A 30 9.16 -3.76 -4.91
CA VAL A 30 7.85 -3.18 -4.64
C VAL A 30 7.61 -3.18 -3.14
N ALA A 31 7.24 -2.01 -2.62
CA ALA A 31 6.80 -1.85 -1.23
C ALA A 31 5.40 -1.24 -1.22
N ALA A 32 4.55 -1.71 -0.32
CA ALA A 32 3.23 -1.17 -0.07
C ALA A 32 3.22 -0.44 1.29
N THR A 33 2.42 0.61 1.41
CA THR A 33 2.23 1.33 2.66
C THR A 33 0.78 1.74 2.88
N VAL A 34 0.32 1.63 4.13
CA VAL A 34 -0.96 2.17 4.59
C VAL A 34 -0.66 3.43 5.40
N ASP A 35 -1.22 4.55 4.96
CA ASP A 35 -1.08 5.87 5.62
C ASP A 35 0.36 6.34 5.85
N GLY A 36 1.31 5.81 5.08
CA GLY A 36 2.74 6.13 5.22
C GLY A 36 3.37 5.62 6.53
N LYS A 37 2.67 4.77 7.28
CA LYS A 37 3.12 4.26 8.60
C LYS A 37 3.44 2.78 8.55
N GLU A 38 2.52 2.00 8.01
CA GLU A 38 2.70 0.57 7.87
C GLU A 38 3.40 0.33 6.54
N TYR A 39 4.44 -0.49 6.52
CA TYR A 39 5.19 -0.85 5.32
C TYR A 39 5.21 -2.36 5.16
N ASP A 40 5.00 -2.84 3.94
CA ASP A 40 5.17 -4.24 3.59
C ASP A 40 5.99 -4.39 2.32
N PHE A 41 6.85 -5.40 2.33
CA PHE A 41 7.66 -5.75 1.18
C PHE A 41 6.90 -6.75 0.31
N VAL A 42 6.49 -6.30 -0.87
CA VAL A 42 5.67 -7.10 -1.79
C VAL A 42 6.54 -8.06 -2.59
N GLY A 43 7.77 -7.65 -2.97
CA GLY A 43 8.72 -8.53 -3.64
C GLY A 43 9.65 -7.81 -4.62
N ASN A 44 10.51 -8.62 -5.26
CA ASN A 44 11.43 -8.19 -6.30
C ASN A 44 10.99 -8.73 -7.67
N TYR A 45 11.08 -7.90 -8.70
CA TYR A 45 10.61 -8.20 -10.05
C TYR A 45 11.66 -7.83 -11.09
N ARG A 46 11.65 -8.53 -12.23
CA ARG A 46 12.65 -8.33 -13.29
C ARG A 46 12.33 -7.16 -14.21
N SER A 47 11.08 -6.69 -14.18
CA SER A 47 10.61 -5.57 -15.00
C SER A 47 9.75 -4.60 -14.20
N VAL A 48 9.76 -3.33 -14.59
CA VAL A 48 8.87 -2.29 -14.03
C VAL A 48 7.41 -2.68 -14.22
N ARG A 49 7.07 -3.30 -15.36
CA ARG A 49 5.70 -3.70 -15.67
C ARG A 49 5.17 -4.74 -14.69
N GLU A 50 5.97 -5.77 -14.41
CA GLU A 50 5.64 -6.79 -13.41
C GLU A 50 5.55 -6.18 -12.00
N ALA A 51 6.51 -5.35 -11.62
CA ALA A 51 6.52 -4.68 -10.33
C ALA A 51 5.24 -3.85 -10.11
N GLN A 52 4.85 -3.06 -11.12
CA GLN A 52 3.62 -2.27 -11.06
C GLN A 52 2.36 -3.13 -11.02
N GLN A 53 2.35 -4.24 -11.76
CA GLN A 53 1.23 -5.18 -11.74
C GLN A 53 1.09 -5.87 -10.38
N ALA A 54 2.23 -6.23 -9.75
CA ALA A 54 2.26 -6.80 -8.42
C ALA A 54 1.78 -5.82 -7.35
N GLY A 55 2.25 -4.56 -7.37
CA GLY A 55 1.78 -3.51 -6.46
C GLY A 55 0.27 -3.29 -6.56
N ARG A 56 -0.28 -3.25 -7.78
CA ARG A 56 -1.74 -3.15 -8.00
C ARG A 56 -2.52 -4.35 -7.45
N ARG A 57 -2.01 -5.57 -7.67
CA ARG A 57 -2.65 -6.80 -7.16
C ARG A 57 -2.63 -6.82 -5.64
N TYR A 58 -1.47 -6.57 -5.04
CA TYR A 58 -1.32 -6.48 -3.59
C TYR A 58 -2.28 -5.45 -2.99
N ALA A 59 -2.35 -4.26 -3.59
CA ALA A 59 -3.25 -3.21 -3.12
C ALA A 59 -4.73 -3.64 -3.23
N LYS A 60 -5.11 -4.23 -4.37
CA LYS A 60 -6.45 -4.78 -4.56
C LYS A 60 -6.78 -5.83 -3.50
N ASP A 61 -5.89 -6.79 -3.27
CA ASP A 61 -6.11 -7.88 -2.33
C ASP A 61 -6.22 -7.36 -0.90
N LEU A 62 -5.38 -6.39 -0.51
CA LEU A 62 -5.43 -5.78 0.82
C LEU A 62 -6.76 -5.05 1.06
N VAL A 63 -7.27 -4.30 0.08
CA VAL A 63 -8.57 -3.61 0.18
C VAL A 63 -9.73 -4.61 0.32
N HIS A 64 -9.72 -5.72 -0.43
CA HIS A 64 -10.76 -6.73 -0.30
C HIS A 64 -10.68 -7.47 1.04
N ASN A 65 -9.48 -7.78 1.53
CA ASN A 65 -9.30 -8.41 2.84
C ASN A 65 -9.65 -7.47 4.00
N SER A 66 -9.35 -6.16 3.89
CA SER A 66 -9.71 -5.19 4.93
C SER A 66 -11.19 -4.92 5.01
N MET A 67 -11.90 -4.94 3.88
CA MET A 67 -13.36 -4.81 3.85
C MET A 67 -14.04 -6.01 4.54
N ALA A 68 -13.41 -7.18 4.54
CA ALA A 68 -13.91 -8.37 5.23
C ALA A 68 -13.62 -8.37 6.76
N SER A 69 -12.61 -7.62 7.23
CA SER A 69 -12.19 -7.61 8.65
C SER A 69 -12.18 -6.24 9.33
N GLY A 70 -12.62 -5.17 8.66
CA GLY A 70 -12.71 -3.81 9.21
C GLY A 70 -11.37 -3.10 9.44
N ARG A 71 -10.22 -3.72 9.09
CA ARG A 71 -8.88 -3.13 9.26
C ARG A 71 -7.94 -3.59 8.14
N LEU A 72 -7.27 -2.65 7.48
CA LEU A 72 -6.14 -2.95 6.59
C LEU A 72 -5.00 -3.43 7.49
N SER A 73 -4.64 -4.70 7.41
CA SER A 73 -3.49 -5.25 8.12
C SER A 73 -2.50 -5.75 7.07
N LEU A 74 -1.36 -5.08 6.97
CA LEU A 74 -0.25 -5.58 6.17
C LEU A 74 0.32 -6.84 6.82
N LYS A 75 0.59 -7.88 6.02
CA LYS A 75 1.30 -9.08 6.50
C LYS A 75 2.78 -8.78 6.51
N GLN A 76 3.31 -8.30 7.63
CA GLN A 76 4.75 -8.14 7.82
C GLN A 76 5.47 -9.47 7.53
N GLN A 77 6.14 -9.57 6.38
CA GLN A 77 7.16 -10.61 6.21
C GLN A 77 8.40 -10.19 6.99
N PRO A 78 8.91 -11.01 7.91
CA PRO A 78 10.17 -10.71 8.57
C PRO A 78 11.26 -10.65 7.52
N LEU A 79 11.98 -9.52 7.44
CA LEU A 79 13.26 -9.47 6.74
C LEU A 79 14.20 -10.44 7.46
N ALA A 80 14.42 -11.62 6.88
CA ALA A 80 15.50 -12.50 7.32
C ALA A 80 16.83 -11.79 7.00
N ALA A 81 17.63 -11.60 8.06
CA ALA A 81 18.96 -11.00 8.03
C ALA A 81 20.00 -11.96 7.44
#